data_AF-A0A2G9LMK5-F1
#
_entry.id   AF-A0A2G9LMK5-F1
#
_cell.length_a   1.000
_cell.length_b   1.000
_cell.length_c   1.000
_cell.angle_alpha   90.00
_cell.angle_beta   90.00
_cell.angle_gamma   90.00
#
_symmetry.space_group_name_H-M   'P 1'
#
loop_
_entity.id
_entity.type
_entity.pdbx_description
1 polymer ?
#
loop_
_entity_poly.entity_id
_entity_poly.type
_entity_poly.pdbx_seq_one_letter_code
_entity_poly.pdbx_strand_id
1 'polypeptide(L)'
;MPQFLNSTSKDSSDVSILSEPPSTDLPTYLNSTNLSLTYNTSAHFTIHYTDSGTNVVFNASDRINGVPRYVVELGNLFEYTWTTEVENYGFKGPLDGDITNDLKNRLHVYIRNIDTTLGSTYPFAINTSTGKGLANISHTFIEIENDFDGFVGSREGLMNVTTAHEFFGADLLKLG
;
A
#
# COMPACT_ATOMS: atom_id res chain seq x y z
N MET A 1 24.96 -2.23 48.11
CA MET A 1 24.91 -0.83 47.59
C MET A 1 26.33 -0.41 47.21
N PRO A 2 26.53 0.01 45.97
CA PRO A 2 27.38 1.16 45.69
C PRO A 2 26.74 2.15 44.71
N GLN A 3 27.30 3.36 44.69
CA GLN A 3 26.77 4.58 44.09
C GLN A 3 27.28 4.86 42.67
N PHE A 4 26.59 5.82 42.05
CA PHE A 4 26.79 6.51 40.78
C PHE A 4 28.25 6.77 40.34
N LEU A 5 28.46 6.65 39.02
CA LEU A 5 29.37 7.51 38.27
C LEU A 5 28.62 8.10 37.09
N ASN A 6 28.59 9.44 37.04
CA ASN A 6 28.16 10.25 35.93
C ASN A 6 29.37 10.47 35.01
N SER A 7 29.24 10.22 33.70
CA SER A 7 30.18 10.75 32.71
C SER A 7 29.41 11.22 31.48
N THR A 8 29.55 12.50 31.21
CA THR A 8 28.98 13.27 30.11
C THR A 8 29.56 12.92 28.73
N SER A 9 28.72 13.23 27.74
CA SER A 9 28.94 13.44 26.30
C SER A 9 29.20 12.22 25.41
N LYS A 10 28.21 11.91 24.58
CA LYS A 10 28.44 11.85 23.14
C LYS A 10 27.28 12.54 22.44
N ASP A 11 27.62 13.65 21.82
CA ASP A 11 26.93 14.25 20.68
C ASP A 11 26.42 13.15 19.75
N SER A 12 25.10 12.96 19.71
CA SER A 12 24.41 12.13 18.72
C SER A 12 23.59 13.10 17.90
N SER A 13 24.25 13.60 16.86
CA SER A 13 23.62 14.03 15.63
C SER A 13 23.03 12.81 14.92
N ASP A 14 22.09 12.12 15.57
CA ASP A 14 21.15 11.24 14.89
C ASP A 14 19.82 11.96 14.85
N VAL A 15 19.69 12.84 13.86
CA VAL A 15 18.38 13.18 13.31
C VAL A 15 17.85 11.88 12.75
N SER A 16 17.16 11.17 13.61
CA SER A 16 16.33 10.03 13.32
C SER A 16 15.23 10.53 12.40
N ILE A 17 15.49 10.46 11.08
CA ILE A 17 14.43 10.40 10.08
C ILE A 17 13.81 9.01 10.23
N LEU A 18 13.13 8.80 11.36
CA LEU A 18 12.06 7.82 11.42
C LEU A 18 10.90 8.55 10.77
N SER A 19 10.70 8.31 9.48
CA SER A 19 9.47 8.69 8.80
C SER A 19 8.32 8.27 9.71
N GLU A 20 7.49 9.23 10.14
CA GLU A 20 6.29 8.92 10.89
C GLU A 20 5.51 7.84 10.12
N PRO A 21 4.93 6.84 10.82
CA PRO A 21 4.10 5.86 10.14
C PRO A 21 3.04 6.62 9.32
N PRO A 22 2.73 6.15 8.10
CA PRO A 22 1.78 6.82 7.25
C PRO A 22 0.46 7.03 8.01
N SER A 23 -0.13 8.21 7.84
CA SER A 23 -1.34 8.59 8.57
C SER A 23 -2.39 7.49 8.39
N THR A 24 -2.94 7.00 9.49
CA THR A 24 -4.07 6.07 9.51
C THR A 24 -5.40 6.77 9.17
N ASP A 25 -5.35 7.88 8.41
CA ASP A 25 -6.49 8.52 7.73
C ASP A 25 -6.28 8.62 6.18
N LEU A 26 -7.13 8.00 5.35
CA LEU A 26 -6.91 7.77 3.91
C LEU A 26 -6.90 9.10 3.12
N PRO A 27 -7.81 10.05 3.40
CA PRO A 27 -7.72 11.40 2.84
C PRO A 27 -6.43 12.13 3.23
N THR A 28 -5.97 11.97 4.47
CA THR A 28 -4.72 12.57 4.94
C THR A 28 -3.50 11.94 4.25
N TYR A 29 -3.53 10.63 4.05
CA TYR A 29 -2.48 9.87 3.38
C TYR A 29 -2.39 10.18 1.87
N LEU A 30 -3.53 10.33 1.20
CA LEU A 30 -3.59 10.80 -0.20
C LEU A 30 -3.00 12.21 -0.36
N ASN A 31 -3.34 13.10 0.57
CA ASN A 31 -2.86 14.48 0.54
C ASN A 31 -1.35 14.57 0.81
N SER A 32 -0.78 13.68 1.63
CA SER A 32 0.66 13.67 1.92
C SER A 32 1.50 13.08 0.79
N THR A 33 0.94 12.17 -0.01
CA THR A 33 1.67 11.43 -1.06
C THR A 33 1.59 12.08 -2.45
N ASN A 34 0.73 13.08 -2.66
CA ASN A 34 0.54 13.76 -3.96
C ASN A 34 0.16 12.83 -5.12
N LEU A 35 -0.52 11.71 -4.83
CA LEU A 35 -1.02 10.76 -5.81
C LEU A 35 -2.37 11.24 -6.36
N SER A 36 -2.30 12.07 -7.41
CA SER A 36 -3.44 12.83 -7.93
C SER A 36 -4.33 12.05 -8.91
N LEU A 37 -3.91 10.86 -9.36
CA LEU A 37 -4.60 10.05 -10.37
C LEU A 37 -5.05 8.72 -9.78
N THR A 38 -6.15 8.19 -10.33
CA THR A 38 -6.69 6.89 -9.92
C THR A 38 -7.01 5.99 -11.12
N TYR A 39 -6.84 4.69 -10.93
CA TYR A 39 -7.24 3.64 -11.87
C TYR A 39 -7.99 2.54 -11.13
N ASN A 40 -9.21 2.28 -11.57
CA ASN A 40 -10.02 1.18 -11.07
C ASN A 40 -9.80 -0.06 -11.94
N THR A 41 -9.37 -1.17 -11.35
CA THR A 41 -9.29 -2.48 -12.01
C THR A 41 -10.69 -3.01 -12.37
N SER A 42 -10.78 -4.22 -12.92
CA SER A 42 -12.07 -4.82 -13.28
C SER A 42 -13.03 -4.97 -12.10
N ALA A 43 -12.54 -5.33 -10.91
CA ALA A 43 -13.43 -5.67 -9.79
C ALA A 43 -12.95 -5.16 -8.42
N HIS A 44 -11.72 -5.50 -8.01
CA HIS A 44 -11.37 -5.55 -6.59
C HIS A 44 -10.48 -4.40 -6.09
N PHE A 45 -9.83 -3.63 -6.98
CA PHE A 45 -8.77 -2.69 -6.58
C PHE A 45 -8.96 -1.28 -7.14
N THR A 46 -8.56 -0.29 -6.34
CA THR A 46 -8.37 1.10 -6.77
C THR A 46 -6.91 1.47 -6.59
N ILE A 47 -6.24 1.80 -7.70
CA ILE A 47 -4.83 2.14 -7.73
C ILE A 47 -4.67 3.66 -7.78
N HIS A 48 -3.92 4.21 -6.85
CA HIS A 48 -3.58 5.64 -6.75
C HIS A 48 -2.14 5.85 -7.22
N TYR A 49 -1.93 6.82 -8.09
CA TYR A 49 -0.64 7.06 -8.71
C TYR A 49 -0.48 8.53 -9.12
N THR A 50 0.72 8.90 -9.59
CA THR A 50 1.00 10.18 -10.25
C THR A 50 1.86 9.94 -11.50
N ASP A 51 1.71 10.79 -12.51
CA ASP A 51 2.56 10.80 -13.71
C ASP A 51 3.63 11.91 -13.68
N SER A 52 3.84 12.53 -12.52
CA SER A 52 4.85 13.56 -12.31
C SER A 52 5.35 13.60 -10.86
N GLY A 53 6.47 14.30 -10.66
CA GLY A 53 7.10 14.45 -9.35
C GLY A 53 7.95 13.23 -8.96
N THR A 54 8.23 13.10 -7.67
CA THR A 54 9.09 12.04 -7.11
C THR A 54 8.44 10.66 -7.09
N ASN A 55 7.11 10.61 -7.09
CA ASN A 55 6.32 9.37 -7.07
C ASN A 55 5.86 8.95 -8.47
N VAL A 56 6.48 9.50 -9.52
CA VAL A 56 6.07 9.24 -10.91
C VAL A 56 6.18 7.75 -11.23
N VAL A 57 5.11 7.15 -11.74
CA VAL A 57 5.13 5.74 -12.12
C VAL A 57 6.11 5.46 -13.25
N PHE A 58 6.63 4.24 -13.28
CA PHE A 58 7.51 3.79 -14.34
C PHE A 58 6.92 4.04 -15.72
N ASN A 59 7.72 4.69 -16.57
CA ASN A 59 7.38 4.96 -17.98
C ASN A 59 5.97 5.56 -18.16
N ALA A 60 5.64 6.61 -17.39
CA ALA A 60 4.31 7.24 -17.38
C ALA A 60 3.78 7.73 -18.75
N SER A 61 4.65 7.82 -19.77
CA SER A 61 4.28 8.19 -21.13
C SER A 61 3.75 7.03 -21.98
N ASP A 62 4.11 5.77 -21.69
CA ASP A 62 3.53 4.59 -22.34
C ASP A 62 2.20 4.26 -21.69
N ARG A 63 1.11 4.42 -22.44
CA ARG A 63 -0.25 4.38 -21.91
C ARG A 63 -1.13 3.39 -22.67
N ILE A 64 -2.01 2.72 -21.93
CA ILE A 64 -3.13 1.94 -22.43
C ILE A 64 -4.41 2.70 -22.05
N ASN A 65 -5.18 3.14 -23.05
CA ASN A 65 -6.43 3.88 -22.82
C ASN A 65 -6.30 5.10 -21.88
N GLY A 66 -5.16 5.80 -21.95
CA GLY A 66 -4.90 6.99 -21.12
C GLY A 66 -4.31 6.70 -19.74
N VAL A 67 -4.16 5.44 -19.34
CA VAL A 67 -3.54 5.02 -18.07
C VAL A 67 -2.13 4.49 -18.35
N PRO A 68 -1.09 4.85 -17.57
CA PRO A 68 0.24 4.28 -17.74
C PRO A 68 0.21 2.74 -17.77
N ARG A 69 0.91 2.12 -18.73
CA ARG A 69 0.95 0.67 -18.93
C ARG A 69 1.32 -0.06 -17.63
N TYR A 70 2.31 0.47 -16.92
CA TYR A 70 2.74 -0.03 -15.61
C TYR A 70 1.59 -0.17 -14.61
N VAL A 71 0.73 0.85 -14.51
CA VAL A 71 -0.43 0.86 -13.59
C VAL A 71 -1.46 -0.19 -14.02
N VAL A 72 -1.70 -0.35 -15.32
CA VAL A 72 -2.63 -1.35 -15.86
C VAL A 72 -2.11 -2.77 -15.61
N GLU A 73 -0.83 -3.02 -15.88
CA GLU A 73 -0.19 -4.32 -15.66
C GLU A 73 -0.18 -4.70 -14.17
N LEU A 74 0.19 -3.77 -13.28
CA LEU A 74 0.13 -4.00 -11.84
C LEU A 74 -1.30 -4.32 -11.39
N GLY A 75 -2.30 -3.58 -11.88
CA GLY A 75 -3.70 -3.85 -11.57
C GLY A 75 -4.18 -5.21 -12.04
N ASN A 76 -3.75 -5.65 -13.23
CA ASN A 76 -4.06 -6.99 -13.73
C ASN A 76 -3.41 -8.09 -12.86
N LEU A 77 -2.20 -7.85 -12.36
CA LEU A 77 -1.55 -8.78 -11.43
C LEU A 77 -2.31 -8.91 -10.11
N PHE A 78 -2.78 -7.80 -9.54
CA PHE A 78 -3.61 -7.84 -8.33
C PHE A 78 -4.91 -8.63 -8.53
N GLU A 79 -5.59 -8.44 -9.66
CA GLU A 79 -6.80 -9.21 -10.01
C GLU A 79 -6.49 -10.71 -10.21
N TYR A 80 -5.35 -11.02 -10.83
CA TYR A 80 -4.87 -12.39 -10.96
C TYR A 80 -4.58 -13.03 -9.60
N THR A 81 -3.93 -12.31 -8.69
CA THR A 81 -3.65 -12.77 -7.33
C THR A 81 -4.95 -13.00 -6.55
N TRP A 82 -5.91 -12.07 -6.63
CA TRP A 82 -7.23 -12.25 -6.02
C TRP A 82 -7.92 -13.52 -6.53
N THR A 83 -7.99 -13.69 -7.84
CA THR A 83 -8.60 -14.88 -8.48
C THR A 83 -7.91 -16.16 -8.00
N THR A 84 -6.58 -16.14 -7.93
CA THR A 84 -5.80 -17.32 -7.53
C THR A 84 -6.00 -17.65 -6.05
N GLU A 85 -5.87 -16.68 -5.16
CA GLU A 85 -5.88 -16.92 -3.72
C GLU A 85 -7.30 -17.06 -3.17
N VAL A 86 -8.20 -16.15 -3.53
CA VAL A 86 -9.55 -16.09 -2.98
C VAL A 86 -10.48 -17.05 -3.72
N GLU A 87 -10.52 -17.00 -5.05
CA GLU A 87 -11.51 -17.76 -5.81
C GLU A 87 -11.07 -19.23 -6.01
N ASN A 88 -9.82 -19.46 -6.38
CA ASN A 88 -9.33 -20.82 -6.67
C ASN A 88 -8.89 -21.59 -5.42
N TYR A 89 -8.23 -20.93 -4.46
CA TYR A 89 -7.75 -21.59 -3.23
C TYR A 89 -8.65 -21.39 -2.01
N GLY A 90 -9.63 -20.48 -2.07
CA GLY A 90 -10.62 -20.29 -1.01
C GLY A 90 -10.08 -19.55 0.21
N PHE A 91 -8.98 -18.80 0.08
CA PHE A 91 -8.56 -17.87 1.13
C PHE A 91 -9.62 -16.78 1.33
N LYS A 92 -9.65 -16.20 2.53
CA LYS A 92 -10.56 -15.07 2.78
C LYS A 92 -10.01 -13.86 2.01
N GLY A 93 -10.89 -13.01 1.50
CA GLY A 93 -10.47 -11.78 0.84
C GLY A 93 -10.16 -10.65 1.84
N PRO A 94 -9.27 -9.69 1.49
CA PRO A 94 -8.96 -8.51 2.29
C PRO A 94 -10.11 -7.48 2.37
N LEU A 95 -11.31 -7.75 1.86
CA LEU A 95 -12.52 -6.95 2.08
C LEU A 95 -13.64 -7.80 2.71
N ASP A 96 -14.27 -7.30 3.77
CA ASP A 96 -15.36 -7.99 4.47
C ASP A 96 -16.70 -7.55 3.86
N GLY A 97 -17.38 -8.46 3.16
CA GLY A 97 -18.74 -8.24 2.66
C GLY A 97 -18.89 -8.27 1.14
N ASP A 98 -20.14 -8.38 0.71
CA ASP A 98 -20.56 -8.50 -0.69
C ASP A 98 -20.08 -7.27 -1.48
N ILE A 99 -19.31 -7.51 -2.56
CA ILE A 99 -18.64 -6.50 -3.42
C ILE A 99 -19.66 -5.74 -4.30
N THR A 100 -20.85 -5.49 -3.77
CA THR A 100 -21.95 -4.87 -4.51
C THR A 100 -21.82 -3.35 -4.42
N ASN A 101 -21.16 -2.80 -5.43
CA ASN A 101 -21.14 -1.42 -5.91
C ASN A 101 -20.78 -0.28 -4.93
N ASP A 102 -19.85 0.53 -5.44
CA ASP A 102 -19.58 1.94 -5.09
C ASP A 102 -18.42 2.17 -4.10
N LEU A 103 -17.23 2.40 -4.67
CA LEU A 103 -16.03 3.13 -4.16
C LEU A 103 -15.51 2.90 -2.72
N LYS A 104 -16.18 2.07 -1.91
CA LYS A 104 -15.85 1.69 -0.53
C LYS A 104 -15.53 0.20 -0.39
N ASN A 105 -15.69 -0.55 -1.49
CA ASN A 105 -15.56 -2.00 -1.55
C ASN A 105 -14.38 -2.43 -2.44
N ARG A 106 -13.36 -1.59 -2.57
CA ARG A 106 -12.13 -1.92 -3.30
C ARG A 106 -10.94 -1.76 -2.40
N LEU A 107 -9.94 -2.62 -2.57
CA LEU A 107 -8.69 -2.51 -1.86
C LEU A 107 -7.87 -1.39 -2.50
N HIS A 108 -7.34 -0.50 -1.68
CA HIS A 108 -6.57 0.64 -2.15
C HIS A 108 -5.10 0.23 -2.30
N VAL A 109 -4.55 0.48 -3.48
CA VAL A 109 -3.14 0.28 -3.80
C VAL A 109 -2.53 1.63 -4.14
N TYR A 110 -1.42 1.99 -3.50
CA TYR A 110 -0.75 3.26 -3.65
C TYR A 110 0.62 3.02 -4.29
N ILE A 111 0.81 3.56 -5.48
CA ILE A 111 2.10 3.49 -6.16
C ILE A 111 2.89 4.74 -5.84
N ARG A 112 4.00 4.60 -5.12
CA ARG A 112 4.87 5.72 -4.76
C ARG A 112 6.32 5.27 -4.65
N ASN A 113 7.24 6.23 -4.64
CA ASN A 113 8.62 5.92 -4.33
C ASN A 113 8.73 5.56 -2.84
N ILE A 114 9.13 4.32 -2.58
CA ILE A 114 9.34 3.72 -1.28
C ILE A 114 10.78 3.19 -1.17
N ASP A 115 11.77 3.97 -1.62
CA ASP A 115 13.26 3.93 -1.49
C ASP A 115 13.98 2.69 -0.88
N THR A 116 13.42 2.04 0.13
CA THR A 116 14.03 0.93 0.89
C THR A 116 13.24 -0.38 0.85
N THR A 117 12.00 -0.39 0.36
CA THR A 117 11.15 -1.58 0.30
C THR A 117 10.53 -1.75 -1.09
N LEU A 118 10.03 -2.94 -1.40
CA LEU A 118 9.37 -3.22 -2.67
C LEU A 118 7.86 -2.95 -2.63
N GLY A 119 7.29 -3.13 -1.43
CA GLY A 119 5.89 -2.95 -1.11
C GLY A 119 5.72 -2.97 0.40
N SER A 120 4.55 -2.55 0.86
CA SER A 120 4.17 -2.64 2.27
C SER A 120 2.65 -2.61 2.43
N THR A 121 2.14 -3.35 3.40
CA THR A 121 0.72 -3.40 3.70
C THR A 121 0.44 -2.80 5.07
N TYR A 122 -0.52 -1.88 5.13
CA TYR A 122 -0.85 -1.13 6.34
C TYR A 122 -2.30 -1.36 6.77
N PRO A 123 -2.56 -1.52 8.09
CA PRO A 123 -3.90 -1.42 8.62
C PRO A 123 -4.36 0.03 8.71
N PHE A 124 -5.66 0.22 8.67
CA PHE A 124 -6.32 1.51 8.69
C PHE A 124 -7.61 1.44 9.50
N ALA A 125 -7.76 2.35 10.46
CA ALA A 125 -8.98 2.47 11.24
C ALA A 125 -9.91 3.50 10.62
N ILE A 126 -11.09 3.10 10.14
CA ILE A 126 -12.15 4.07 9.87
C ILE A 126 -12.66 4.57 11.22
N ASN A 127 -12.35 5.82 11.54
CA ASN A 127 -12.89 6.48 12.71
C ASN A 127 -14.37 6.82 12.44
N THR A 128 -15.27 5.88 12.72
CA THR A 128 -16.71 6.17 12.66
C THR A 128 -17.05 7.06 13.85
N SER A 129 -17.38 8.33 13.58
CA SER A 129 -17.69 9.35 14.58
C SER A 129 -18.97 9.10 15.39
N THR A 130 -19.54 7.90 15.35
CA THR A 130 -20.79 7.53 16.00
C THR A 130 -20.60 6.84 17.34
N GLY A 131 -19.81 7.42 18.27
CA GLY A 131 -19.88 7.28 19.74
C GLY A 131 -20.26 5.93 20.39
N LYS A 132 -20.16 4.82 19.69
CA LYS A 132 -20.49 3.45 20.12
C LYS A 132 -19.25 2.64 19.80
N GLY A 133 -18.80 1.90 20.82
CA GLY A 133 -17.45 1.33 20.92
C GLY A 133 -16.92 0.68 19.66
N LEU A 134 -15.58 0.71 19.54
CA LEU A 134 -14.72 0.04 18.58
C LEU A 134 -15.42 -1.10 17.82
N ALA A 135 -16.13 -0.76 16.75
CA ALA A 135 -16.48 -1.73 15.74
C ALA A 135 -15.20 -1.92 14.90
N ASN A 136 -14.46 -2.97 15.23
CA ASN A 136 -13.23 -3.38 14.55
C ASN A 136 -13.53 -3.65 13.07
N ILE A 137 -13.39 -2.64 12.23
CA ILE A 137 -13.27 -2.79 10.79
C ILE A 137 -11.94 -2.14 10.43
N SER A 138 -10.86 -2.90 10.58
CA SER A 138 -9.55 -2.52 10.05
C SER A 138 -9.61 -2.68 8.54
N HIS A 139 -9.72 -1.56 7.82
CA HIS A 139 -9.45 -1.55 6.38
C HIS A 139 -7.94 -1.69 6.19
N THR A 140 -7.48 -2.28 5.10
CA THR A 140 -6.05 -2.32 4.76
C THR A 140 -5.81 -1.56 3.47
N PHE A 141 -4.58 -1.07 3.29
CA PHE A 141 -4.11 -0.61 1.99
C PHE A 141 -2.71 -1.13 1.73
N ILE A 142 -2.38 -1.18 0.45
CA ILE A 142 -1.09 -1.67 -0.04
C ILE A 142 -0.34 -0.49 -0.64
N GLU A 143 0.95 -0.38 -0.36
CA GLU A 143 1.90 0.46 -1.06
C GLU A 143 2.79 -0.41 -1.95
N ILE A 144 3.10 0.08 -3.15
CA ILE A 144 4.00 -0.56 -4.11
C ILE A 144 4.98 0.50 -4.64
N GLU A 145 6.22 0.07 -4.82
CA GLU A 145 7.29 0.87 -5.43
C GLU A 145 6.92 1.37 -6.83
N ASN A 146 7.30 2.60 -7.19
CA ASN A 146 6.84 3.23 -8.43
C ASN A 146 7.56 2.74 -9.69
N ASP A 147 8.79 2.22 -9.56
CA ASP A 147 9.57 1.75 -10.71
C ASP A 147 10.44 0.50 -10.50
N PHE A 148 10.61 0.07 -9.25
CA PHE A 148 11.47 -1.02 -8.82
C PHE A 148 12.94 -0.84 -9.20
N ASP A 149 13.38 0.39 -9.50
CA ASP A 149 14.77 0.67 -9.81
C ASP A 149 15.66 0.51 -8.57
N GLY A 150 16.91 0.09 -8.77
CA GLY A 150 17.84 -0.18 -7.67
C GLY A 150 17.64 -1.53 -6.94
N PHE A 151 16.60 -2.30 -7.28
CA PHE A 151 16.38 -3.65 -6.73
C PHE A 151 16.93 -4.75 -7.66
N VAL A 152 17.37 -5.86 -7.06
CA VAL A 152 17.93 -7.00 -7.81
C VAL A 152 16.79 -7.88 -8.36
N GLY A 153 16.65 -7.92 -9.69
CA GLY A 153 15.67 -8.77 -10.36
C GLY A 153 15.17 -8.14 -11.66
N SER A 154 14.32 -8.85 -12.40
CA SER A 154 13.52 -8.20 -13.44
C SER A 154 12.35 -7.48 -12.79
N ARG A 155 11.98 -6.29 -13.31
CA ARG A 155 10.82 -5.54 -12.82
C ARG A 155 9.56 -6.39 -12.80
N GLU A 156 9.31 -7.16 -13.86
CA GLU A 156 8.18 -8.09 -13.95
C GLU A 156 8.21 -9.14 -12.83
N GLY A 157 9.39 -9.71 -12.55
CA GLY A 157 9.56 -10.67 -11.46
C GLY A 157 9.31 -10.05 -10.09
N LEU A 158 9.82 -8.83 -9.87
CA LEU A 158 9.61 -8.08 -8.64
C LEU A 158 8.15 -7.70 -8.46
N MET A 159 7.50 -7.16 -9.49
CA MET A 159 6.06 -6.87 -9.50
C MET A 159 5.23 -8.09 -9.12
N ASN A 160 5.49 -9.25 -9.73
CA ASN A 160 4.77 -10.49 -9.45
C ASN A 160 4.91 -10.91 -7.97
N VAL A 161 6.15 -10.98 -7.48
CA VAL A 161 6.44 -11.44 -6.12
C VAL A 161 5.87 -10.46 -5.09
N THR A 162 6.11 -9.17 -5.26
CA THR A 162 5.64 -8.14 -4.34
C THR A 162 4.12 -8.07 -4.31
N THR A 163 3.45 -8.13 -5.46
CA THR A 163 1.98 -8.10 -5.54
C THR A 163 1.37 -9.24 -4.73
N ALA A 164 1.87 -10.47 -4.92
CA ALA A 164 1.40 -11.62 -4.14
C ALA A 164 1.73 -11.49 -2.65
N HIS A 165 2.94 -11.04 -2.31
CA HIS A 165 3.38 -10.87 -0.92
C HIS A 165 2.51 -9.88 -0.15
N GLU A 166 2.28 -8.70 -0.72
CA GLU A 166 1.49 -7.66 -0.07
C GLU A 166 0.01 -8.01 -0.02
N PHE A 167 -0.52 -8.65 -1.06
CA PHE A 167 -1.91 -9.12 -1.03
C PHE A 167 -2.16 -10.12 0.09
N PHE A 168 -1.24 -11.09 0.27
CA PHE A 168 -1.31 -12.04 1.37
C PHE A 168 -1.20 -11.34 2.75
N GLY A 169 -0.35 -10.31 2.85
CA GLY A 169 -0.27 -9.45 4.04
C GLY A 169 -1.61 -8.76 4.36
N ALA A 170 -2.32 -8.29 3.32
CA ALA A 170 -3.62 -7.62 3.47
C ALA A 170 -4.73 -8.56 3.95
N ASP A 171 -4.68 -9.85 3.60
CA ASP A 171 -5.60 -10.87 4.14
C ASP A 171 -5.29 -11.16 5.61
N LEU A 172 -4.02 -11.38 5.97
CA LEU A 172 -3.64 -11.74 7.34
C LEU A 172 -3.96 -10.68 8.40
N LEU A 173 -3.85 -9.39 8.06
CA LEU A 173 -4.15 -8.29 8.99
C LEU A 173 -5.61 -8.22 9.45
N LYS A 174 -6.49 -9.06 8.89
CA LYS A 174 -7.89 -9.19 9.32
C LYS A 174 -8.14 -10.23 10.41
N LEU A 175 -7.19 -11.12 10.64
CA LEU A 175 -7.37 -12.27 11.54
C LEU A 175 -6.91 -11.99 12.97
N GLY A 176 -6.34 -10.80 13.24
CA GLY A 176 -5.91 -10.34 14.56
C GLY A 176 -6.86 -9.29 15.15
#